data_AF-A0A0F7JHH0-F1
#
_entry.id   AF-A0A0F7JHH0-F1
#
_cell.length_a   1.000
_cell.length_b   1.000
_cell.length_c   1.000
_cell.angle_alpha   90.00
_cell.angle_beta   90.00
_cell.angle_gamma   90.00
#
_symmetry.space_group_name_H-M   'P 1'
#
loop_
_entity.id
_entity.type
_entity.pdbx_description
1 polymer ?
#
loop_
_entity_poly.entity_id
_entity_poly.type
_entity_poly.pdbx_seq_one_letter_code
_entity_poly.pdbx_strand_id
1 'polypeptide(L)'
;MSDVKSDQIIKYLSEKWGGSKCPLCKKGRWNVSDKIFELREFHEGNVVIGAGPIVPIIPVTCDNCGNVVLVNAIISGCLSADNKQDGGSK
;
A
#
# COMPACT_ATOMS: atom_id res chain seq x y z
N MET A 1 -2.42 14.12 4.11
CA MET A 1 -1.87 12.76 3.96
C MET A 1 -2.89 11.96 3.18
N SER A 2 -2.48 11.14 2.21
CA SER A 2 -3.43 10.38 1.38
C SER A 2 -3.96 9.20 2.17
N ASP A 3 -5.15 9.35 2.73
CA ASP A 3 -5.84 8.29 3.47
C ASP A 3 -6.40 7.26 2.47
N VAL A 4 -6.18 5.97 2.78
CA VAL A 4 -6.73 4.85 2.01
C VAL A 4 -8.22 4.78 2.28
N LYS A 5 -9.03 4.64 1.23
CA LYS A 5 -10.43 4.26 1.39
C LYS A 5 -10.48 2.80 1.83
N SER A 6 -10.62 2.58 3.14
CA SER A 6 -10.58 1.25 3.77
C SER A 6 -11.46 0.22 3.05
N ASP A 7 -12.67 0.61 2.62
CA ASP A 7 -13.59 -0.31 1.92
C ASP A 7 -13.03 -0.80 0.58
N GLN A 8 -12.29 0.06 -0.14
CA GLN A 8 -11.77 -0.26 -1.46
C GLN A 8 -10.61 -1.26 -1.39
N ILE A 9 -9.68 -1.05 -0.46
CA ILE A 9 -8.57 -1.99 -0.28
C ILE A 9 -9.08 -3.33 0.25
N ILE A 10 -10.06 -3.34 1.17
CA ILE A 10 -10.65 -4.58 1.69
C ILE A 10 -11.36 -5.35 0.57
N LYS A 11 -12.11 -4.65 -0.30
CA LYS A 11 -12.72 -5.27 -1.49
C LYS A 11 -11.66 -5.89 -2.40
N TYR A 12 -10.62 -5.14 -2.76
CA TYR A 12 -9.54 -5.61 -3.61
C TYR A 12 -8.84 -6.85 -3.03
N LEU A 13 -8.51 -6.84 -1.74
CA LEU A 13 -7.87 -7.97 -1.06
C LEU A 13 -8.81 -9.17 -0.98
N SER A 14 -10.10 -8.95 -0.76
CA SER A 14 -11.08 -10.04 -0.73
C SER A 14 -11.18 -10.74 -2.09
N GLU A 15 -11.20 -9.97 -3.20
CA GLU A 15 -11.27 -10.49 -4.56
C GLU A 15 -9.98 -11.20 -5.01
N LYS A 16 -8.80 -10.62 -4.72
CA LYS A 16 -7.52 -11.15 -5.20
C LYS A 16 -6.89 -12.18 -4.26
N TRP A 17 -7.08 -12.01 -2.96
CA TRP A 17 -6.45 -12.85 -1.95
C TRP A 17 -7.36 -13.98 -1.46
N GLY A 18 -8.69 -13.79 -1.56
CA GLY A 18 -9.68 -14.85 -1.28
C GLY A 18 -9.57 -15.45 0.13
N GLY A 19 -9.16 -14.67 1.12
CA GLY A 19 -8.98 -15.16 2.50
C GLY A 19 -7.73 -16.04 2.72
N SER A 20 -6.74 -16.00 1.82
CA SER A 20 -5.53 -16.80 2.00
C SER A 20 -4.77 -16.40 3.27
N LYS A 21 -4.21 -17.42 3.93
CA LYS A 21 -3.44 -17.27 5.16
C LYS A 21 -2.07 -16.63 4.89
N CYS A 22 -1.46 -16.07 5.93
CA CYS A 22 -0.10 -15.54 5.89
C CYS A 22 0.87 -16.48 5.15
N PRO A 23 1.61 -16.04 4.11
CA PRO A 23 2.50 -16.92 3.36
C PRO A 23 3.67 -17.41 4.20
N LEU A 24 4.10 -16.63 5.21
CA LEU A 24 5.22 -16.96 6.09
C LEU A 24 4.84 -17.98 7.16
N CYS A 25 3.88 -17.66 8.04
CA CYS A 25 3.56 -18.52 9.19
C CYS A 25 2.29 -19.38 9.02
N LYS A 26 1.54 -19.20 7.92
CA LYS A 26 0.25 -19.87 7.63
C LYS A 26 -0.81 -19.70 8.72
N LYS A 27 -0.61 -18.72 9.61
CA LYS A 27 -1.45 -18.36 10.76
C LYS A 27 -1.68 -16.84 10.77
N GLY A 28 -2.54 -16.38 11.66
CA GLY A 28 -2.81 -14.96 11.86
C GLY A 28 -3.83 -14.37 10.89
N ARG A 29 -4.29 -13.17 11.24
CA ARG A 29 -5.16 -12.32 10.43
C ARG A 29 -4.33 -11.21 9.79
N TRP A 30 -4.95 -10.54 8.84
CA TRP A 30 -4.34 -9.41 8.15
C TRP A 30 -4.80 -8.09 8.77
N ASN A 31 -3.83 -7.25 9.13
CA ASN A 31 -4.05 -5.85 9.46
C ASN A 31 -3.68 -5.00 8.24
N VAL A 32 -4.61 -4.18 7.76
CA VAL A 32 -4.45 -3.36 6.55
C VAL A 32 -4.20 -1.91 6.95
N SER A 33 -3.12 -1.32 6.43
CA SER A 33 -2.82 0.10 6.65
C SER A 33 -3.87 1.01 6.02
N ASP A 34 -4.25 2.06 6.73
CA ASP A 34 -5.07 3.17 6.23
C ASP A 34 -4.23 4.27 5.55
N LYS A 35 -2.91 4.10 5.46
CA LYS A 35 -1.98 5.01 4.80
C LYS A 35 -1.29 4.39 3.60
N ILE A 36 -0.96 5.24 2.63
CA ILE A 36 -0.09 4.93 1.49
C ILE A 36 1.33 5.38 1.82
N PHE A 37 2.31 4.52 1.53
CA PHE A 37 3.73 4.79 1.68
C PHE A 37 4.44 4.75 0.34
N GLU A 38 5.58 5.41 0.28
CA GLU A 38 6.46 5.40 -0.88
C GLU A 38 7.50 4.29 -0.72
N LEU A 39 7.47 3.32 -1.61
CA LEU A 39 8.59 2.40 -1.82
C LEU A 39 9.50 3.00 -2.89
N ARG A 40 10.76 3.20 -2.52
CA ARG A 40 11.81 3.74 -3.39
C ARG A 40 13.06 2.88 -3.28
N GLU A 41 13.94 3.00 -4.27
CA GLU A 41 15.26 2.41 -4.20
C GLU A 41 16.01 2.89 -2.95
N PHE A 42 16.75 1.97 -2.33
CA PHE A 42 17.47 2.26 -1.11
C PHE A 42 18.83 2.89 -1.43
N HIS A 43 18.96 4.18 -1.17
CA HIS A 43 20.20 4.94 -1.33
C HIS A 43 20.86 5.20 0.04
N GLU A 44 21.03 4.15 0.84
CA GLU A 44 21.64 4.23 2.19
C GLU A 44 20.92 5.24 3.11
N GLY A 45 19.61 5.40 2.93
CA GLY A 45 18.79 6.36 3.68
C GLY A 45 18.79 7.78 3.11
N ASN A 46 19.63 8.09 2.12
CA ASN A 46 19.65 9.38 1.46
C ASN A 46 18.38 9.60 0.61
N VAL A 47 17.90 10.84 0.57
CA VAL A 47 16.88 11.26 -0.38
C VAL A 47 17.60 11.78 -1.62
N VAL A 48 17.52 11.02 -2.70
CA VAL A 48 18.13 11.39 -3.98
C VAL A 48 17.01 11.77 -4.96
N ILE A 49 16.97 13.04 -5.36
CA ILE A 49 15.95 13.55 -6.29
C ILE A 49 16.20 12.95 -7.68
N GLY A 50 15.17 12.36 -8.27
CA GLY A 50 15.24 11.75 -9.60
C GLY A 50 15.90 10.37 -9.64
N ALA A 51 16.12 9.73 -8.49
CA ALA A 51 16.84 8.45 -8.40
C ALA A 51 16.05 7.21 -8.83
N GLY A 52 14.84 7.38 -9.33
CA GLY A 52 14.06 6.27 -9.85
C GLY A 52 12.57 6.40 -9.59
N PRO A 53 11.79 5.38 -9.99
CA PRO A 53 10.36 5.36 -9.80
C PRO A 53 10.00 5.30 -8.31
N ILE A 54 9.01 6.10 -7.91
CA ILE A 54 8.36 5.97 -6.61
C ILE A 54 7.15 5.07 -6.77
N VAL A 55 7.09 3.98 -6.00
CA VAL A 55 5.98 3.03 -6.04
C VAL A 55 5.10 3.25 -4.81
N PRO A 56 3.86 3.73 -4.95
CA PRO A 56 2.95 3.89 -3.82
C PRO A 56 2.42 2.52 -3.39
N ILE A 57 2.60 2.19 -2.12
CA ILE A 57 2.21 0.90 -1.53
C ILE A 57 1.33 1.07 -0.30
N ILE A 58 0.47 0.08 -0.06
CA ILE A 58 -0.33 -0.09 1.15
C ILE A 58 0.19 -1.35 1.85
N PRO A 59 0.81 -1.21 3.03
CA PRO A 59 1.26 -2.35 3.82
C PRO A 59 0.09 -3.16 4.36
N VAL A 60 0.13 -4.48 4.18
CA VAL A 60 -0.76 -5.44 4.82
C VAL A 60 0.09 -6.36 5.70
N THR A 61 -0.11 -6.26 7.01
CA THR A 61 0.75 -6.89 8.02
C THR A 61 0.04 -8.07 8.67
N CYS A 62 0.71 -9.21 8.79
CA CYS A 62 0.21 -10.34 9.57
C CYS A 62 0.29 -10.01 11.06
N ASP A 63 -0.84 -10.11 11.77
CA ASP A 63 -0.93 -9.83 13.21
C ASP A 63 -0.23 -10.85 14.11
N ASN A 64 0.17 -12.00 13.56
CA ASN A 64 0.81 -13.08 14.32
C ASN A 64 2.34 -13.11 14.19
N CYS A 65 2.89 -12.93 12.99
CA CYS A 65 4.33 -13.07 12.74
C CYS A 65 5.01 -11.83 12.18
N GLY A 66 4.26 -10.74 11.95
CA GLY A 66 4.80 -9.49 11.43
C GLY A 66 5.16 -9.50 9.95
N ASN A 67 4.91 -10.58 9.20
CA ASN A 67 5.14 -10.57 7.75
C ASN A 67 4.31 -9.47 7.07
N VAL A 68 4.98 -8.60 6.32
CA VAL A 68 4.35 -7.51 5.57
C VAL A 68 4.28 -7.86 4.10
N VAL A 69 3.09 -7.74 3.52
CA VAL A 69 2.86 -7.77 2.07
C VAL A 69 2.59 -6.35 1.59
N LEU A 70 3.31 -5.92 0.56
CA LEU A 70 3.17 -4.58 0.00
C LEU A 70 2.23 -4.62 -1.21
N VAL A 71 1.12 -3.90 -1.13
CA VAL A 71 0.11 -3.85 -2.20
C VAL A 71 0.22 -2.54 -2.95
N ASN A 72 0.35 -2.58 -4.27
CA ASN A 72 0.43 -1.35 -5.08
C ASN A 72 -0.89 -0.55 -5.00
N ALA A 73 -0.80 0.73 -4.60
CA ALA A 73 -1.97 1.57 -4.37
C ALA A 73 -2.70 1.98 -5.66
N ILE A 74 -1.97 2.11 -6.77
CA ILE A 74 -2.53 2.46 -8.09
C ILE A 74 -3.28 1.26 -8.67
N ILE A 75 -2.65 0.08 -8.67
CA ILE A 75 -3.25 -1.15 -9.22
C ILE A 75 -4.43 -1.64 -8.38
N SER A 76 -4.41 -1.41 -7.07
CA SER A 76 -5.58 -1.67 -6.21
C SER A 76 -6.71 -0.65 -6.38
N GLY A 77 -6.49 0.42 -7.17
CA GLY A 77 -7.41 1.52 -7.39
C GLY A 77 -7.54 2.48 -6.20
N CYS A 78 -6.84 2.24 -5.09
CA CYS A 78 -6.89 3.08 -3.89
C CYS A 78 -6.25 4.45 -4.10
N LEU A 79 -5.47 4.61 -5.16
CA LEU A 79 -4.89 5.86 -5.61
C LEU A 79 -5.12 6.02 -7.12
N SER A 80 -5.68 7.15 -7.55
CA SER A 80 -5.77 7.48 -8.97
C SER A 80 -4.38 7.72 -9.55
N ALA A 81 -4.10 7.20 -10.75
CA ALA A 81 -2.87 7.49 -11.48
C ALA A 81 -2.82 8.94 -12.03
N ASP A 82 -3.93 9.66 -11.96
CA ASP A 82 -4.06 11.01 -12.49
C ASP A 82 -3.45 12.03 -11.52
N ASN A 83 -2.35 12.66 -11.94
CA ASN A 83 -1.80 13.87 -11.34
C ASN A 83 -2.79 15.04 -11.46
N LYS A 84 -3.86 15.05 -10.68
CA LYS A 84 -4.56 16.30 -10.36
C LYS A 84 -4.17 16.71 -8.94
N GLN A 85 -3.22 17.63 -8.90
CA GLN A 85 -3.21 18.63 -7.84
C GLN A 85 -4.56 19.35 -7.94
N ASP A 86 -5.54 18.93 -7.16
CA ASP A 86 -6.72 19.74 -6.89
C ASP A 86 -6.27 20.91 -6.02
N GLY A 87 -5.70 21.92 -6.69
CA GLY A 87 -5.59 23.26 -6.16
C GLY A 87 -6.99 23.75 -5.84
N GLY A 88 -7.22 23.97 -4.54
CA GLY A 88 -8.50 24.40 -4.01
C GLY A 88 -9.06 25.61 -4.76
N SER A 89 -10.29 25.47 -5.23
CA SER A 89 -11.13 26.61 -5.55
C SER A 89 -11.50 27.34 -4.25
N LYS A 90 -10.99 28.54 -4.09
CA LYS A 90 -11.70 29.65 -3.45
C LYS A 90 -11.31 30.95 -4.13
#